data_AF-A0A7C1I0L5-F1
#
_entry.id   AF-A0A7C1I0L5-F1
#
_cell.length_a   1.000
_cell.length_b   1.000
_cell.length_c   1.000
_cell.angle_alpha   90.00
_cell.angle_beta   90.00
_cell.angle_gamma   90.00
#
_symmetry.space_group_name_H-M   'P 1'
#
loop_
_entity.id
_entity.type
_entity.pdbx_description
1 polymer ?
#
loop_
_entity_poly.entity_id
_entity_poly.type
_entity_poly.pdbx_seq_one_letter_code
_entity_poly.pdbx_strand_id
1 'polypeptide(L)'
;FSDMAVNKFMHTVTSSFLLASVFVIGVSAWFLLRKREVLFAKRSTIVASVFGVIAALMTIITGDTSARIVARNQPMKFAAMEALYEGQTHAPLVAIGAMRTDTTGVPNPREDFIFKIEIPNALSYMVFLTPSGFVPGITDLVYGNEDQGLMPYEEKIERGSVALQTLREMKRAGERGDQVTYQAMQEKFSDPVWMDEYYKYFGYGHYRGRALKELIPNVKINFYAFHIMVILGLHFLILSSLALWLSLKNRWGRHKWLLWVALLTIPLPWISSQAGWVLAEMGRQPWVVYELMPTLTAVTRLNPGTVQLTFWIFLVTFTALFIAEIGIMVSQIKKGPGGK
;
A
#
# COMPACT_ATOMS: atom_id res chain seq x y z
N PHE A 1 8.48 -18.20 9.13
CA PHE A 1 7.39 -17.22 8.94
C PHE A 1 7.33 -16.83 7.46
N SER A 2 6.18 -16.41 6.93
CA SER A 2 6.10 -15.90 5.55
C SER A 2 6.91 -14.60 5.40
N ASP A 3 7.73 -14.50 4.34
CA ASP A 3 8.57 -13.32 4.06
C ASP A 3 7.74 -12.04 3.94
N MET A 4 6.58 -12.12 3.29
CA MET A 4 5.66 -10.98 3.17
C MET A 4 5.14 -10.53 4.53
N ALA A 5 4.86 -11.45 5.46
CA ALA A 5 4.37 -11.12 6.79
C ALA A 5 5.45 -10.44 7.64
N VAL A 6 6.68 -10.97 7.62
CA VAL A 6 7.83 -10.38 8.32
C VAL A 6 8.10 -8.98 7.79
N ASN A 7 8.14 -8.80 6.48
CA ASN A 7 8.40 -7.50 5.88
C ASN A 7 7.28 -6.48 6.17
N LYS A 8 6.00 -6.87 6.08
CA LYS A 8 4.86 -6.03 6.49
C LYS A 8 4.97 -5.59 7.96
N PHE A 9 5.31 -6.51 8.85
CA PHE A 9 5.53 -6.21 10.27
C PHE A 9 6.64 -5.17 10.44
N MET A 10 7.81 -5.42 9.86
CA MET A 10 8.97 -4.52 9.99
C MET A 10 8.71 -3.13 9.42
N HIS A 11 8.09 -3.04 8.24
CA HIS A 11 7.75 -1.75 7.63
C HIS A 11 6.72 -0.97 8.46
N THR A 12 5.69 -1.65 8.95
CA THR A 12 4.63 -1.03 9.76
C THR A 12 5.18 -0.51 11.10
N VAL A 13 5.97 -1.32 11.80
CA VAL A 13 6.55 -0.95 13.10
C VAL A 13 7.56 0.17 12.96
N THR A 14 8.45 0.12 11.96
CA THR A 14 9.43 1.20 11.76
C THR A 14 8.74 2.51 11.35
N SER A 15 7.66 2.45 10.55
CA SER A 15 6.90 3.65 10.18
C SER A 15 6.18 4.30 11.38
N SER A 16 5.75 3.51 12.36
CA SER A 16 5.12 4.05 13.58
C SER A 16 6.15 4.73 14.51
N PHE A 17 7.38 4.23 14.55
CA PHE A 17 8.50 4.90 15.22
C PHE A 17 8.82 6.25 14.57
N LEU A 18 8.80 6.31 13.24
CA LEU A 18 8.98 7.55 12.50
C LEU A 18 7.87 8.57 12.80
N LEU A 19 6.61 8.11 12.84
CA LEU A 19 5.47 8.95 13.24
C LEU A 19 5.68 9.56 14.63
N ALA A 20 6.06 8.74 15.61
CA ALA A 20 6.29 9.21 16.98
C ALA A 20 7.42 10.26 17.04
N SER A 21 8.52 10.04 16.30
CA SER A 21 9.60 11.01 16.19
C SER A 21 9.12 12.36 15.64
N VAL A 22 8.43 12.34 14.49
CA VAL A 22 7.90 13.54 13.84
C VAL A 22 6.94 14.30 14.76
N PHE A 23 6.09 13.58 15.50
CA PHE A 23 5.20 14.17 16.49
C PHE A 23 5.97 14.94 17.58
N VAL A 24 7.00 14.32 18.17
CA VAL A 24 7.82 14.96 19.21
C VAL A 24 8.58 16.17 18.67
N ILE A 25 9.12 16.08 17.44
CA ILE A 25 9.78 17.21 16.76
C ILE A 25 8.79 18.37 16.56
N GLY A 26 7.59 18.09 16.07
CA GLY A 26 6.55 19.09 15.82
C GLY A 26 6.04 19.77 17.10
N VAL A 27 5.77 18.99 18.17
CA VAL A 27 5.37 19.55 19.48
C VAL A 27 6.50 20.38 20.10
N SER A 28 7.74 19.92 20.00
CA SER A 28 8.91 20.68 20.44
C SER A 28 9.07 21.99 19.66
N ALA A 29 8.81 21.96 18.35
CA ALA A 29 8.83 23.16 17.52
C ALA A 29 7.75 24.17 17.93
N TRP A 30 6.55 23.71 18.30
CA TRP A 30 5.49 24.55 18.84
C TRP A 30 5.91 25.26 20.14
N PHE A 31 6.52 24.53 21.09
CA PHE A 31 7.04 25.14 22.32
C PHE A 31 8.07 26.24 22.04
N LEU A 32 8.99 26.00 21.10
CA LEU A 32 9.99 26.98 20.68
C LEU A 32 9.37 28.21 20.00
N LEU A 33 8.36 28.03 19.14
CA LEU A 33 7.60 29.14 18.52
C LEU A 33 6.92 30.02 19.58
N ARG A 34 6.43 29.41 20.65
CA ARG A 34 5.78 30.09 21.78
C ARG A 34 6.77 30.58 22.85
N LYS A 35 8.08 30.43 22.62
CA LYS A 35 9.17 30.83 23.54
C LYS A 35 9.02 30.26 24.96
N ARG A 36 8.49 29.03 25.08
CA ARG A 36 8.26 28.32 26.36
C ARG A 36 8.97 26.98 26.34
N GLU A 37 9.22 26.42 27.52
CA GLU A 37 9.82 25.09 27.69
C GLU A 37 11.09 24.88 26.85
N VAL A 38 11.90 25.93 26.68
CA VAL A 38 12.93 25.99 25.62
C VAL A 38 13.98 24.90 25.79
N LEU A 39 14.45 24.67 27.01
CA LEU A 39 15.47 23.66 27.30
C LEU A 39 14.90 22.25 27.06
N PHE A 40 13.68 21.99 27.51
CA PHE A 40 12.98 20.73 27.30
C PHE A 40 12.78 20.47 25.80
N ALA A 41 12.21 21.43 25.07
CA ALA A 41 11.95 21.31 23.64
C ALA A 41 13.23 21.06 22.82
N LYS A 42 14.34 21.74 23.13
CA LYS A 42 15.61 21.50 22.43
C LYS A 42 16.16 20.09 22.70
N ARG A 43 16.13 19.63 23.95
CA ARG A 43 16.60 18.28 24.32
C ARG A 43 15.73 17.20 23.69
N SER A 44 14.41 17.35 23.77
CA SER A 44 13.43 16.45 23.15
C SER A 44 13.61 16.39 21.64
N THR A 45 13.88 17.52 20.98
CA THR A 45 14.16 17.55 19.54
C THR A 45 15.38 16.71 19.19
N ILE A 46 16.48 16.79 19.95
CA ILE A 46 17.70 16.00 19.66
C ILE A 46 17.39 14.50 19.70
N VAL A 47 16.79 14.03 20.80
CA VAL A 47 16.47 12.61 20.97
C VAL A 47 15.51 12.14 19.87
N ALA A 48 14.45 12.90 19.61
CA ALA A 48 13.49 12.57 18.58
C ALA A 48 14.12 12.57 17.19
N SER A 49 15.02 13.50 16.88
CA SER A 49 15.66 13.59 15.56
C SER A 49 16.64 12.44 15.32
N VAL A 50 17.43 12.03 16.32
CA VAL A 50 18.28 10.83 16.22
C VAL A 50 17.44 9.59 15.94
N PHE A 51 16.40 9.38 16.77
CA PHE A 51 15.50 8.26 16.60
C PHE A 51 14.76 8.30 15.25
N GLY A 52 14.35 9.49 14.81
CA GLY A 52 13.67 9.73 13.54
C GLY A 52 14.52 9.42 12.33
N VAL A 53 15.79 9.80 12.32
CA VAL A 53 16.73 9.44 11.23
C VAL A 53 16.87 7.93 11.14
N ILE A 54 17.10 7.25 12.26
CA ILE A 54 17.24 5.78 12.28
C ILE A 54 15.95 5.11 11.82
N ALA A 55 14.79 5.52 12.37
CA ALA A 55 13.49 4.99 11.99
C ALA A 55 13.19 5.22 10.50
N ALA A 56 13.46 6.42 9.97
CA ALA A 56 13.24 6.75 8.57
C ALA A 56 14.10 5.88 7.64
N LEU A 57 15.39 5.70 7.94
CA LEU A 57 16.26 4.82 7.16
C LEU A 57 15.75 3.37 7.18
N MET A 58 15.35 2.87 8.35
CA MET A 58 14.77 1.53 8.48
C MET A 58 13.45 1.39 7.70
N THR A 59 12.58 2.40 7.73
CA THR A 59 11.33 2.41 6.97
C THR A 59 11.58 2.42 5.46
N ILE A 60 12.56 3.20 4.99
CA ILE A 60 12.93 3.23 3.56
C ILE A 60 13.50 1.88 3.11
N ILE A 61 14.43 1.30 3.87
CA ILE A 61 15.04 0.00 3.54
C ILE A 61 13.98 -1.11 3.51
N THR A 62 13.12 -1.15 4.52
CA THR A 62 12.04 -2.15 4.59
C THR A 62 11.01 -1.94 3.49
N GLY A 63 10.73 -0.68 3.11
CA GLY A 63 9.83 -0.32 2.01
C GLY A 63 10.35 -0.70 0.63
N ASP A 64 11.64 -0.48 0.35
CA ASP A 64 12.28 -0.97 -0.87
C ASP A 64 12.20 -2.51 -0.96
N THR A 65 12.43 -3.18 0.17
CA THR A 65 12.25 -4.64 0.26
C THR A 65 10.78 -5.04 0.02
N SER A 66 9.82 -4.27 0.55
CA SER A 66 8.38 -4.47 0.28
C SER A 66 8.07 -4.35 -1.20
N ALA A 67 8.59 -3.33 -1.88
CA ALA A 67 8.35 -3.09 -3.30
C ALA A 67 8.84 -4.27 -4.16
N ARG A 68 10.03 -4.81 -3.86
CA ARG A 68 10.56 -6.02 -4.53
C ARG A 68 9.70 -7.27 -4.30
N ILE A 69 9.21 -7.47 -3.08
CA ILE A 69 8.30 -8.59 -2.77
C ILE A 69 6.98 -8.43 -3.52
N VAL A 70 6.43 -7.21 -3.59
CA VAL A 70 5.20 -6.91 -4.32
C VAL A 70 5.40 -7.11 -5.83
N ALA A 71 6.51 -6.70 -6.41
CA ALA A 71 6.82 -6.92 -7.82
C ALA A 71 6.79 -8.41 -8.21
N ARG A 72 7.30 -9.28 -7.34
CA ARG A 72 7.34 -10.74 -7.58
C ARG A 72 6.01 -11.43 -7.31
N ASN A 73 5.35 -11.08 -6.21
CA ASN A 73 4.18 -11.83 -5.73
C ASN A 73 2.84 -11.21 -6.20
N GLN A 74 2.82 -9.92 -6.51
CA GLN A 74 1.62 -9.17 -6.92
C GLN A 74 1.98 -8.17 -8.05
N PRO A 75 2.41 -8.65 -9.23
CA PRO A 75 2.91 -7.79 -10.30
C PRO A 75 1.87 -6.76 -10.77
N MET A 76 0.57 -7.10 -10.76
CA MET A 76 -0.50 -6.16 -11.11
C MET A 76 -0.55 -4.96 -10.16
N LYS A 77 -0.36 -5.18 -8.86
CA LYS A 77 -0.29 -4.11 -7.87
C LYS A 77 0.94 -3.22 -8.09
N PHE A 78 2.07 -3.82 -8.43
CA PHE A 78 3.30 -3.12 -8.73
C PHE A 78 3.17 -2.26 -10.00
N ALA A 79 2.59 -2.79 -11.06
CA ALA A 79 2.33 -2.03 -12.27
C ALA A 79 1.35 -0.86 -12.00
N ALA A 80 0.30 -1.10 -11.19
CA ALA A 80 -0.69 -0.09 -10.85
C ALA A 80 -0.14 1.06 -9.99
N MET A 81 0.82 0.82 -9.08
CA MET A 81 1.36 1.88 -8.22
C MET A 81 2.29 2.86 -8.97
N GLU A 82 2.83 2.45 -10.11
CA GLU A 82 3.62 3.31 -11.02
C GLU A 82 2.82 3.74 -12.26
N ALA A 83 1.56 3.32 -12.38
CA ALA A 83 0.76 3.46 -13.59
C ALA A 83 1.52 2.98 -14.86
N LEU A 84 2.22 1.85 -14.75
CA LEU A 84 2.94 1.21 -15.85
C LEU A 84 1.96 0.36 -16.67
N TYR A 85 1.53 0.88 -17.81
CA TYR A 85 0.57 0.19 -18.66
C TYR A 85 1.24 -0.81 -19.59
N GLU A 86 2.25 -0.38 -20.33
CA GLU A 86 3.05 -1.24 -21.20
C GLU A 86 4.35 -1.60 -20.50
N GLY A 87 4.67 -2.89 -20.45
CA GLY A 87 5.89 -3.38 -19.86
C GLY A 87 7.11 -3.03 -20.72
N GLN A 88 8.21 -2.79 -20.04
CA GLN A 88 9.45 -2.37 -20.70
C GLN A 88 10.66 -2.74 -19.87
N THR A 89 11.80 -2.92 -20.56
CA THR A 89 13.11 -2.85 -19.91
C THR A 89 13.48 -1.40 -19.68
N HIS A 90 14.42 -1.11 -18.77
CA HIS A 90 14.84 0.27 -18.50
C HIS A 90 13.69 1.17 -18.02
N ALA A 91 12.72 0.57 -17.31
CA ALA A 91 11.52 1.23 -16.85
C ALA A 91 11.88 2.42 -15.94
N PRO A 92 11.36 3.63 -16.23
CA PRO A 92 11.54 4.78 -15.38
C PRO A 92 10.65 4.68 -14.14
N LEU A 93 11.08 5.31 -13.05
CA LEU A 93 10.25 5.55 -11.87
C LEU A 93 9.64 6.94 -11.97
N VAL A 94 8.34 7.08 -11.72
CA VAL A 94 7.69 8.40 -11.69
C VAL A 94 8.03 9.07 -10.36
N ALA A 95 8.82 10.15 -10.38
CA ALA A 95 9.15 10.88 -9.15
C ALA A 95 7.99 11.77 -8.70
N ILE A 96 7.39 12.47 -9.66
CA ILE A 96 6.21 13.34 -9.47
C ILE A 96 5.36 13.24 -10.73
N GLY A 97 4.08 12.94 -10.59
CA GLY A 97 3.15 12.93 -11.72
C GLY A 97 1.73 13.32 -11.29
N ALA A 98 1.01 13.97 -12.20
CA ALA A 98 -0.41 14.22 -12.07
C ALA A 98 -1.16 13.45 -13.16
N MET A 99 -1.90 12.42 -12.76
CA MET A 99 -2.71 11.64 -13.68
C MET A 99 -3.94 12.43 -14.14
N ARG A 100 -4.27 12.33 -15.43
CA ARG A 100 -5.48 12.90 -16.04
C ARG A 100 -6.72 12.15 -15.56
N THR A 101 -7.87 12.82 -15.49
CA THR A 101 -9.16 12.14 -15.25
C THR A 101 -9.51 11.32 -16.47
N ASP A 102 -9.81 10.04 -16.26
CA ASP A 102 -10.07 9.08 -17.32
C ASP A 102 -11.55 9.23 -17.65
N THR A 103 -11.84 9.52 -18.91
CA THR A 103 -13.20 9.71 -19.41
C THR A 103 -13.74 8.44 -20.08
N THR A 104 -12.92 7.41 -20.26
CA THR A 104 -13.21 6.26 -21.13
C THR A 104 -13.22 4.92 -20.39
N GLY A 105 -12.60 4.82 -19.21
CA GLY A 105 -12.61 3.60 -18.39
C GLY A 105 -11.82 2.43 -18.98
N VAL A 106 -10.96 2.73 -19.96
CA VAL A 106 -10.03 1.80 -20.59
C VAL A 106 -8.60 2.30 -20.32
N PRO A 107 -7.72 1.47 -19.76
CA PRO A 107 -6.28 1.75 -19.66
C PRO A 107 -5.72 2.27 -20.99
N ASN A 108 -5.33 3.55 -21.10
CA ASN A 108 -4.75 4.10 -22.31
C ASN A 108 -3.37 4.74 -22.00
N PRO A 109 -2.27 4.05 -22.38
CA PRO A 109 -0.89 4.50 -22.10
C PRO A 109 -0.56 5.94 -22.54
N ARG A 110 -1.27 6.47 -23.55
CA ARG A 110 -0.93 7.73 -24.21
C ARG A 110 -1.60 8.99 -23.63
N GLU A 111 -2.58 8.87 -22.74
CA GLU A 111 -3.38 10.02 -22.29
C GLU A 111 -3.44 10.22 -20.76
N ASP A 112 -2.63 9.47 -20.02
CA ASP A 112 -2.85 9.33 -18.58
C ASP A 112 -2.17 10.37 -17.69
N PHE A 113 -1.22 11.17 -18.18
CA PHE A 113 -0.54 12.19 -17.37
C PHE A 113 -0.74 13.60 -17.93
N ILE A 114 -1.11 14.54 -17.06
CA ILE A 114 -1.07 15.98 -17.34
C ILE A 114 0.39 16.44 -17.38
N PHE A 115 1.18 15.97 -16.43
CA PHE A 115 2.63 16.09 -16.40
C PHE A 115 3.23 14.94 -15.60
N LYS A 116 4.46 14.55 -15.93
CA LYS A 116 5.25 13.59 -15.16
C LYS A 116 6.73 13.93 -15.21
N ILE A 117 7.42 13.70 -14.11
CA ILE A 117 8.87 13.77 -13.97
C ILE A 117 9.34 12.37 -13.64
N GLU A 118 10.21 11.83 -14.50
CA GLU A 118 10.65 10.44 -14.44
C GLU A 118 12.15 10.36 -14.14
N ILE A 119 12.54 9.35 -13.37
CA ILE A 119 13.93 8.98 -13.13
C ILE A 119 14.23 7.76 -14.00
N PRO A 120 15.07 7.89 -15.05
CA PRO A 120 15.37 6.79 -15.95
C PRO A 120 15.92 5.57 -15.22
N ASN A 121 15.52 4.37 -15.65
CA ASN A 121 15.96 3.06 -15.15
C ASN A 121 15.67 2.75 -13.67
N ALA A 122 15.15 3.72 -12.89
CA ALA A 122 15.03 3.57 -11.45
C ALA A 122 14.02 2.47 -11.06
N LEU A 123 12.94 2.29 -11.83
CA LEU A 123 11.95 1.28 -11.54
C LEU A 123 12.48 -0.14 -11.81
N SER A 124 13.13 -0.36 -12.96
CA SER A 124 13.81 -1.62 -13.26
C SER A 124 14.90 -1.94 -12.23
N TYR A 125 15.70 -0.95 -11.84
CA TYR A 125 16.74 -1.12 -10.83
C TYR A 125 16.16 -1.46 -9.45
N MET A 126 15.06 -0.81 -9.04
CA MET A 126 14.41 -1.09 -7.75
C MET A 126 13.94 -2.54 -7.66
N VAL A 127 13.45 -3.14 -8.75
CA VAL A 127 12.95 -4.52 -8.74
C VAL A 127 14.07 -5.56 -8.89
N PHE A 128 14.95 -5.35 -9.87
CA PHE A 128 15.89 -6.37 -10.34
C PHE A 128 17.35 -6.07 -10.00
N LEU A 129 17.64 -4.92 -9.37
CA LEU A 129 19.00 -4.41 -9.14
C LEU A 129 19.83 -4.27 -10.43
N THR A 130 19.14 -4.24 -11.58
CA THR A 130 19.72 -4.12 -12.91
C THR A 130 18.83 -3.19 -13.74
N PRO A 131 19.41 -2.26 -14.52
CA PRO A 131 18.63 -1.33 -15.33
C PRO A 131 17.89 -2.04 -16.48
N SER A 132 18.38 -3.19 -16.93
CA SER A 132 17.81 -3.97 -18.03
C SER A 132 16.66 -4.89 -17.63
N GLY A 133 16.30 -4.98 -16.34
CA GLY A 133 15.23 -5.85 -15.88
C GLY A 133 13.88 -5.46 -16.49
N PHE A 134 13.17 -6.43 -17.06
CA PHE A 134 11.84 -6.22 -17.64
C PHE A 134 10.79 -6.11 -16.54
N VAL A 135 10.11 -4.96 -16.48
CA VAL A 135 8.99 -4.75 -15.55
C VAL A 135 7.69 -4.97 -16.34
N PRO A 136 6.84 -5.94 -15.96
CA PRO A 136 5.58 -6.18 -16.65
C PRO A 136 4.60 -5.02 -16.43
N GLY A 137 3.98 -4.56 -17.51
CA GLY A 137 2.90 -3.57 -17.45
C GLY A 137 1.55 -4.22 -17.24
N ILE A 138 0.53 -3.38 -17.01
CA ILE A 138 -0.86 -3.81 -16.89
C ILE A 138 -1.32 -4.59 -18.13
N THR A 139 -0.94 -4.17 -19.34
CA THR A 139 -1.34 -4.83 -20.59
C THR A 139 -0.72 -6.22 -20.73
N ASP A 140 0.56 -6.39 -20.38
CA ASP A 140 1.23 -7.69 -20.42
C ASP A 140 0.59 -8.69 -19.44
N LEU A 141 0.13 -8.20 -18.29
CA LEU A 141 -0.49 -9.03 -17.26
C LEU A 141 -1.90 -9.44 -17.63
N VAL A 142 -2.66 -8.54 -18.28
CA VAL A 142 -4.04 -8.78 -18.69
C VAL A 142 -4.11 -9.64 -19.94
N TYR A 143 -3.39 -9.24 -21.00
CA TYR A 143 -3.47 -9.87 -22.32
C TYR A 143 -2.36 -10.89 -22.59
N GLY A 144 -1.44 -11.08 -21.63
CA GLY A 144 -0.32 -12.01 -21.76
C GLY A 144 0.86 -11.40 -22.51
N ASN A 145 2.02 -12.02 -22.34
CA ASN A 145 3.27 -11.70 -23.02
C ASN A 145 4.11 -12.98 -23.09
N GLU A 146 4.14 -13.61 -24.26
CA GLU A 146 4.84 -14.89 -24.49
C GLU A 146 6.35 -14.78 -24.27
N ASP A 147 6.97 -13.66 -24.69
CA ASP A 147 8.41 -13.42 -24.54
C ASP A 147 8.86 -13.41 -23.07
N GLN A 148 7.92 -13.14 -22.16
CA GLN A 148 8.15 -13.07 -20.71
C GLN A 148 7.46 -14.21 -19.95
N GLY A 149 6.85 -15.17 -20.65
CA GLY A 149 6.13 -16.30 -20.06
C GLY A 149 4.89 -15.88 -19.26
N LEU A 150 4.27 -14.74 -19.61
CA LEU A 150 3.09 -14.22 -18.93
C LEU A 150 1.82 -14.74 -19.58
N MET A 151 1.06 -15.52 -18.83
CA MET A 151 -0.24 -16.05 -19.25
C MET A 151 -1.34 -14.97 -19.19
N PRO A 152 -2.18 -14.83 -20.24
CA PRO A 152 -3.31 -13.90 -20.27
C PRO A 152 -4.35 -14.23 -19.20
N TYR A 153 -5.12 -13.22 -18.78
CA TYR A 153 -6.18 -13.40 -17.79
C TYR A 153 -7.31 -14.28 -18.29
N GLU A 154 -7.61 -14.26 -19.59
CA GLU A 154 -8.61 -15.11 -20.23
C GLU A 154 -8.29 -16.59 -19.99
N GLU A 155 -7.04 -17.00 -20.24
CA GLU A 155 -6.61 -18.38 -20.02
C GLU A 155 -6.62 -18.75 -18.52
N LYS A 156 -6.21 -17.82 -17.64
CA LYS A 156 -6.32 -18.02 -16.18
C LYS A 156 -7.77 -18.21 -15.74
N ILE A 157 -8.71 -17.44 -16.31
CA ILE A 157 -10.15 -17.57 -16.04
C ILE A 157 -10.66 -18.93 -16.52
N GLU A 158 -10.25 -19.41 -17.68
CA GLU A 158 -10.63 -20.74 -18.19
C GLU A 158 -10.12 -21.86 -17.28
N ARG A 159 -8.83 -21.86 -16.97
CA ARG A 159 -8.20 -22.84 -16.05
C ARG A 159 -8.85 -22.82 -14.67
N GLY A 160 -9.06 -21.62 -14.11
CA GLY A 160 -9.76 -21.44 -12.83
C GLY A 160 -11.22 -21.91 -12.88
N SER A 161 -11.89 -21.74 -14.01
CA SER A 161 -13.27 -22.21 -14.19
C SER A 161 -13.37 -23.72 -14.16
N VAL A 162 -12.39 -24.43 -14.74
CA VAL A 162 -12.29 -25.89 -14.66
C VAL A 162 -12.10 -26.33 -13.20
N ALA A 163 -11.22 -25.67 -12.45
CA ALA A 163 -11.01 -25.97 -11.03
C ALA A 163 -12.30 -25.75 -10.19
N LEU A 164 -13.03 -24.66 -10.42
CA LEU A 164 -14.31 -24.39 -9.77
C LEU A 164 -15.38 -25.40 -10.14
N GLN A 165 -15.47 -25.78 -11.41
CA GLN A 165 -16.42 -26.79 -11.87
C GLN A 165 -16.13 -28.14 -11.22
N THR A 166 -14.85 -28.53 -11.16
CA THR A 166 -14.39 -29.76 -10.51
C THR A 166 -14.79 -29.77 -9.04
N LEU A 167 -14.59 -28.66 -8.32
CA LEU A 167 -15.01 -28.53 -6.92
C LEU A 167 -16.53 -28.63 -6.74
N ARG A 168 -17.31 -28.00 -7.64
CA ARG A 168 -18.78 -28.06 -7.60
C ARG A 168 -19.30 -29.46 -7.88
N GLU A 169 -18.70 -30.17 -8.82
CA GLU A 169 -19.03 -31.55 -9.16
C GLU A 169 -18.69 -32.49 -8.02
N MET A 170 -17.51 -32.33 -7.39
CA MET A 170 -17.13 -33.07 -6.18
C MET A 170 -18.15 -32.87 -5.07
N LYS A 171 -18.56 -31.62 -4.79
CA LYS A 171 -19.57 -31.32 -3.76
C LYS A 171 -20.92 -31.99 -4.07
N ARG A 172 -21.39 -31.89 -5.33
CA ARG A 172 -22.65 -32.52 -5.77
C ARG A 172 -22.59 -34.06 -5.72
N ALA A 173 -21.43 -34.66 -6.00
CA ALA A 173 -21.23 -36.09 -5.87
C ALA A 173 -21.34 -36.53 -4.41
N GLY A 174 -20.72 -35.78 -3.49
CA GLY A 174 -20.84 -36.01 -2.04
C GLY A 174 -22.29 -35.88 -1.54
N GLU A 175 -23.04 -34.87 -2.00
CA GLU A 175 -24.46 -34.69 -1.68
C GLU A 175 -25.36 -35.83 -2.20
N ARG A 176 -25.00 -36.43 -3.34
CA ARG A 176 -25.73 -37.56 -3.95
C ARG A 176 -25.28 -38.94 -3.44
N GLY A 177 -24.23 -39.00 -2.61
CA GLY A 177 -23.63 -40.25 -2.17
C GLY A 177 -22.84 -41.03 -3.25
N ASP A 178 -22.50 -40.38 -4.37
CA ASP A 178 -21.70 -40.98 -5.45
C ASP A 178 -20.21 -40.92 -5.09
N GLN A 179 -19.73 -41.98 -4.44
CA GLN A 179 -18.35 -42.00 -3.94
C GLN A 179 -17.30 -42.19 -5.03
N VAL A 180 -17.66 -42.79 -6.17
CA VAL A 180 -16.73 -42.97 -7.28
C VAL A 180 -16.37 -41.61 -7.88
N THR A 181 -17.38 -40.80 -8.21
CA THR A 181 -17.15 -39.45 -8.74
C THR A 181 -16.50 -38.54 -7.68
N TYR A 182 -16.90 -38.65 -6.41
CA TYR A 182 -16.29 -37.86 -5.34
C TYR A 182 -14.78 -38.13 -5.23
N GLN A 183 -14.37 -39.40 -5.15
CA GLN A 183 -12.97 -39.79 -5.03
C GLN A 183 -12.16 -39.41 -6.28
N ALA A 184 -12.71 -39.62 -7.48
CA ALA A 184 -12.06 -39.25 -8.73
C ALA A 184 -11.80 -37.73 -8.82
N MET A 185 -12.72 -36.89 -8.34
CA MET A 185 -12.50 -35.44 -8.31
C MET A 185 -11.57 -35.02 -7.16
N GLN A 186 -11.61 -35.72 -6.02
CA GLN A 186 -10.69 -35.47 -4.90
C GLN A 186 -9.23 -35.76 -5.26
N GLU A 187 -8.99 -36.81 -6.05
CA GLU A 187 -7.66 -37.19 -6.53
C GLU A 187 -7.00 -36.05 -7.34
N LYS A 188 -7.78 -35.32 -8.15
CA LYS A 188 -7.28 -34.15 -8.89
C LYS A 188 -6.71 -33.05 -7.99
N PHE A 189 -7.31 -32.82 -6.81
CA PHE A 189 -6.79 -31.85 -5.84
C PHE A 189 -5.54 -32.35 -5.09
N SER A 190 -5.18 -33.62 -5.28
CA SER A 190 -3.96 -34.22 -4.73
C SER A 190 -2.85 -34.33 -5.79
N ASP A 191 -3.19 -34.22 -7.07
CA ASP A 191 -2.24 -34.22 -8.19
C ASP A 191 -1.49 -32.87 -8.29
N PRO A 192 -0.15 -32.85 -8.09
CA PRO A 192 0.65 -31.63 -8.18
C PRO A 192 0.58 -30.94 -9.54
N VAL A 193 0.45 -31.70 -10.65
CA VAL A 193 0.41 -31.14 -12.01
C VAL A 193 -0.90 -30.39 -12.20
N TRP A 194 -2.02 -31.01 -11.85
CA TRP A 194 -3.33 -30.37 -11.91
C TRP A 194 -3.42 -29.14 -11.00
N MET A 195 -2.77 -29.18 -9.83
CA MET A 195 -2.73 -28.06 -8.89
C MET A 195 -2.01 -26.84 -9.47
N ASP A 196 -0.87 -27.01 -10.16
CA ASP A 196 -0.16 -25.90 -10.80
C ASP A 196 -0.85 -25.43 -12.09
N GLU A 197 -1.44 -26.34 -12.87
CA GLU A 197 -2.06 -26.01 -14.15
C GLU A 197 -3.44 -25.35 -14.03
N TYR A 198 -4.26 -25.80 -13.07
CA TYR A 198 -5.65 -25.37 -12.90
C TYR A 198 -5.92 -24.67 -11.56
N TYR A 199 -5.63 -25.34 -10.43
CA TYR A 199 -6.03 -24.85 -9.10
C TYR A 199 -5.35 -23.53 -8.72
N LYS A 200 -4.11 -23.32 -9.17
CA LYS A 200 -3.39 -22.05 -9.00
C LYS A 200 -4.19 -20.82 -9.44
N TYR A 201 -5.05 -20.99 -10.44
CA TYR A 201 -5.90 -19.93 -10.99
C TYR A 201 -7.34 -19.97 -10.49
N PHE A 202 -7.63 -20.75 -9.43
CA PHE A 202 -8.97 -21.00 -8.91
C PHE A 202 -9.83 -19.73 -8.75
N GLY A 203 -9.27 -18.67 -8.16
CA GLY A 203 -9.99 -17.43 -7.94
C GLY A 203 -10.38 -16.69 -9.22
N TYR A 204 -9.60 -16.84 -10.30
CA TYR A 204 -9.90 -16.22 -11.60
C TYR A 204 -11.16 -16.82 -12.23
N GLY A 205 -11.48 -18.08 -11.96
CA GLY A 205 -12.69 -18.73 -12.51
C GLY A 205 -14.01 -18.07 -12.11
N HIS A 206 -14.02 -17.23 -11.08
CA HIS A 206 -15.18 -16.44 -10.67
C HIS A 206 -15.50 -15.27 -11.61
N TYR A 207 -14.57 -14.93 -12.52
CA TYR A 207 -14.70 -13.83 -13.48
C TYR A 207 -15.12 -14.29 -14.88
N ARG A 208 -15.48 -15.57 -15.05
CA ARG A 208 -15.99 -16.07 -16.34
C ARG A 208 -17.21 -15.27 -16.79
N GLY A 209 -17.13 -14.68 -17.99
CA GLY A 209 -18.17 -13.83 -18.57
C GLY A 209 -18.22 -12.39 -18.03
N ARG A 210 -17.22 -11.96 -17.24
CA ARG A 210 -17.07 -10.58 -16.77
C ARG A 210 -16.02 -9.82 -17.58
N ALA A 211 -16.02 -8.50 -17.46
CA ALA A 211 -15.01 -7.66 -18.09
C ALA A 211 -13.67 -7.80 -17.34
N LEU A 212 -12.57 -7.96 -18.09
CA LEU A 212 -11.21 -8.12 -17.53
C LEU A 212 -10.77 -6.93 -16.68
N LYS A 213 -11.30 -5.73 -16.97
CA LYS A 213 -11.05 -4.53 -16.17
C LYS A 213 -11.42 -4.68 -14.68
N GLU A 214 -12.33 -5.60 -14.33
CA GLU A 214 -12.67 -5.88 -12.93
C GLU A 214 -11.53 -6.56 -12.16
N LEU A 215 -10.57 -7.18 -12.85
CA LEU A 215 -9.37 -7.78 -12.27
C LEU A 215 -8.23 -6.77 -12.06
N ILE A 216 -8.36 -5.56 -12.62
CA ILE A 216 -7.37 -4.49 -12.50
C ILE A 216 -7.75 -3.63 -11.28
N PRO A 217 -6.87 -3.47 -10.28
CA PRO A 217 -7.13 -2.56 -9.17
C PRO A 217 -7.17 -1.11 -9.66
N ASN A 218 -7.75 -0.20 -8.88
CA ASN A 218 -7.81 1.21 -9.27
C ASN A 218 -6.40 1.82 -9.35
N VAL A 219 -5.91 2.00 -10.58
CA VAL A 219 -4.55 2.47 -10.87
C VAL A 219 -4.28 3.82 -10.23
N LYS A 220 -5.21 4.78 -10.33
CA LYS A 220 -5.02 6.14 -9.81
C LYS A 220 -4.90 6.17 -8.30
N ILE A 221 -5.77 5.45 -7.60
CA ILE A 221 -5.72 5.38 -6.14
C ILE A 221 -4.37 4.79 -5.70
N ASN A 222 -3.93 3.71 -6.34
CA ASN A 222 -2.64 3.08 -6.03
C ASN A 222 -1.46 4.00 -6.36
N PHE A 223 -1.48 4.65 -7.52
CA PHE A 223 -0.47 5.60 -7.95
C PHE A 223 -0.29 6.73 -6.93
N TYR A 224 -1.37 7.48 -6.64
CA TYR A 224 -1.29 8.59 -5.71
C TYR A 224 -0.95 8.15 -4.28
N ALA A 225 -1.51 7.03 -3.82
CA ALA A 225 -1.21 6.50 -2.50
C ALA A 225 0.28 6.14 -2.35
N PHE A 226 0.87 5.49 -3.35
CA PHE A 226 2.30 5.16 -3.35
C PHE A 226 3.18 6.42 -3.36
N HIS A 227 2.90 7.36 -4.27
CA HIS A 227 3.73 8.57 -4.40
C HIS A 227 3.64 9.48 -3.17
N ILE A 228 2.44 9.69 -2.62
CA ILE A 228 2.26 10.46 -1.38
C ILE A 228 3.06 9.82 -0.24
N MET A 229 3.00 8.51 -0.10
CA MET A 229 3.73 7.78 0.94
C MET A 229 5.26 7.94 0.79
N VAL A 230 5.79 7.75 -0.42
CA VAL A 230 7.25 7.85 -0.67
C VAL A 230 7.74 9.29 -0.48
N ILE A 231 7.05 10.27 -1.03
CA ILE A 231 7.41 11.70 -0.90
C ILE A 231 7.41 12.12 0.57
N LEU A 232 6.39 11.74 1.32
CA LEU A 232 6.32 12.05 2.75
C LEU A 232 7.39 11.31 3.56
N GLY A 233 7.67 10.05 3.23
CA GLY A 233 8.78 9.29 3.85
C GLY A 233 10.13 9.98 3.70
N LEU A 234 10.44 10.48 2.49
CA LEU A 234 11.65 11.27 2.22
C LEU A 234 11.63 12.62 2.96
N HIS A 235 10.49 13.31 3.00
CA HIS A 235 10.31 14.53 3.77
C HIS A 235 10.62 14.32 5.26
N PHE A 236 10.15 13.23 5.87
CA PHE A 236 10.41 12.93 7.28
C PHE A 236 11.89 12.66 7.56
N LEU A 237 12.59 11.97 6.64
CA LEU A 237 14.03 11.78 6.73
C LEU A 237 14.77 13.11 6.67
N ILE A 238 14.42 13.98 5.72
CA ILE A 238 15.03 15.31 5.56
C ILE A 238 14.77 16.17 6.79
N LEU A 239 13.53 16.21 7.28
CA LEU A 239 13.16 16.99 8.47
C LEU A 239 13.93 16.51 9.70
N SER A 240 13.98 15.20 9.94
CA SER A 240 14.69 14.62 11.09
C SER A 240 16.19 14.88 11.01
N SER A 241 16.79 14.73 9.82
CA SER A 241 18.21 14.99 9.59
C SER A 241 18.56 16.46 9.77
N LEU A 242 17.73 17.36 9.24
CA LEU A 242 17.92 18.80 9.37
C LEU A 242 17.74 19.27 10.81
N ALA A 243 16.73 18.74 11.51
CA ALA A 243 16.50 19.01 12.92
C ALA A 243 17.67 18.53 13.78
N LEU A 244 18.21 17.34 13.52
CA LEU A 244 19.40 16.83 14.19
C LEU A 244 20.61 17.73 13.93
N TRP A 245 20.92 18.01 12.67
CA TRP A 245 22.08 18.82 12.29
C TRP A 245 22.04 20.23 12.88
N LEU A 246 20.88 20.91 12.81
CA LEU A 246 20.72 22.23 13.41
C LEU A 246 20.77 22.19 14.93
N SER A 247 20.28 21.13 15.56
CA SER A 247 20.34 20.97 17.01
C SER A 247 21.78 20.77 17.49
N LEU A 248 22.57 19.96 16.78
CA LEU A 248 24.00 19.77 17.07
C LEU A 248 24.81 21.08 16.94
N LYS A 249 24.42 21.97 16.02
CA LYS A 249 25.03 23.30 15.87
C LYS A 249 24.50 24.35 16.84
N ASN A 250 23.61 23.99 17.77
CA ASN A 250 22.88 24.93 18.64
C ASN A 250 22.09 26.01 17.87
N ARG A 251 21.73 25.73 16.60
CA ARG A 251 20.98 26.65 15.72
C ARG A 251 19.49 26.28 15.60
N TRP A 252 19.08 25.15 16.15
CA TRP A 252 17.65 24.79 16.22
C TRP A 252 16.86 25.84 16.99
N GLY A 253 15.79 26.35 16.36
CA GLY A 253 14.97 27.44 16.87
C GLY A 253 15.37 28.85 16.39
N ARG A 254 16.48 29.02 15.67
CA ARG A 254 16.85 30.32 15.07
C ARG A 254 15.95 30.69 13.90
N HIS A 255 15.55 29.71 13.10
CA HIS A 255 14.74 29.90 11.91
C HIS A 255 13.28 29.53 12.20
N LYS A 256 12.41 30.54 12.39
CA LYS A 256 10.99 30.32 12.73
C LYS A 256 10.23 29.55 11.65
N TRP A 257 10.58 29.71 10.39
CA TRP A 257 9.92 29.00 9.28
C TRP A 257 10.11 27.48 9.39
N LEU A 258 11.29 27.01 9.81
CA LEU A 258 11.55 25.58 10.02
C LEU A 258 10.72 25.02 11.18
N LEU A 259 10.51 25.80 12.23
CA LEU A 259 9.64 25.38 13.33
C LEU A 259 8.18 25.28 12.87
N TRP A 260 7.73 26.19 11.99
CA TRP A 260 6.41 26.09 11.38
C TRP A 260 6.28 24.86 10.47
N VAL A 261 7.29 24.57 9.65
CA VAL A 261 7.32 23.34 8.84
C VAL A 261 7.24 22.10 9.72
N ALA A 262 8.03 22.02 10.79
CA ALA A 262 7.98 20.91 11.74
C ALA A 262 6.60 20.75 12.41
N LEU A 263 5.96 21.86 12.79
CA LEU A 263 4.63 21.88 13.38
C LEU A 263 3.55 21.42 12.38
N LEU A 264 3.58 21.95 11.16
CA LEU A 264 2.63 21.57 10.10
C LEU A 264 2.87 20.15 9.57
N THR A 265 4.04 19.56 9.85
CA THR A 265 4.34 18.17 9.50
C THR A 265 3.62 17.18 10.43
N ILE A 266 3.14 17.59 11.61
CA ILE A 266 2.46 16.69 12.57
C ILE A 266 1.39 15.81 11.90
N PRO A 267 0.39 16.30 11.14
CA PRO A 267 -0.63 15.44 10.53
C PRO A 267 -0.10 14.54 9.39
N LEU A 268 1.05 14.85 8.80
CA LEU A 268 1.51 14.21 7.56
C LEU A 268 1.89 12.72 7.74
N PRO A 269 2.53 12.26 8.84
CA PRO A 269 2.74 10.84 9.10
C PRO A 269 1.45 10.02 9.12
N TRP A 270 0.35 10.56 9.64
CA TRP A 270 -0.95 9.88 9.59
C TRP A 270 -1.45 9.77 8.15
N ILE A 271 -1.33 10.83 7.35
CA ILE A 271 -1.69 10.81 5.92
C ILE A 271 -0.83 9.77 5.18
N SER A 272 0.49 9.76 5.39
CA SER A 272 1.41 8.78 4.81
C SER A 272 1.05 7.35 5.20
N SER A 273 0.67 7.12 6.46
CA SER A 273 0.24 5.81 6.96
C SER A 273 -1.07 5.36 6.29
N GLN A 274 -2.06 6.25 6.19
CA GLN A 274 -3.30 5.94 5.47
C GLN A 274 -3.05 5.67 3.99
N ALA A 275 -2.19 6.44 3.34
CA ALA A 275 -1.78 6.20 1.95
C ALA A 275 -1.12 4.81 1.80
N GLY A 276 -0.21 4.43 2.69
CA GLY A 276 0.39 3.10 2.70
C GLY A 276 -0.63 1.97 2.86
N TRP A 277 -1.62 2.12 3.75
CA TRP A 277 -2.70 1.15 3.92
C TRP A 277 -3.67 1.09 2.73
N VAL A 278 -4.00 2.25 2.15
CA VAL A 278 -4.80 2.31 0.91
C VAL A 278 -4.09 1.57 -0.21
N LEU A 279 -2.79 1.83 -0.43
CA LEU A 279 -1.99 1.08 -1.40
C LEU A 279 -1.98 -0.43 -1.06
N ALA A 280 -1.83 -0.78 0.22
CA ALA A 280 -1.78 -2.16 0.67
C ALA A 280 -3.06 -2.94 0.30
N GLU A 281 -4.21 -2.36 0.58
CA GLU A 281 -5.53 -3.00 0.49
C GLU A 281 -6.22 -2.78 -0.86
N MET A 282 -6.20 -1.55 -1.40
CA MET A 282 -6.78 -1.23 -2.71
C MET A 282 -5.95 -1.80 -3.85
N GLY A 283 -4.63 -1.93 -3.67
CA GLY A 283 -3.75 -2.62 -4.62
C GLY A 283 -3.97 -4.13 -4.66
N ARG A 284 -4.60 -4.72 -3.64
CA ARG A 284 -4.95 -6.14 -3.61
C ARG A 284 -6.31 -6.41 -4.28
N GLN A 285 -7.12 -5.38 -4.54
CA GLN A 285 -8.40 -5.57 -5.22
C GLN A 285 -8.16 -6.22 -6.60
N PRO A 286 -9.03 -7.17 -7.01
CA PRO A 286 -10.29 -7.53 -6.38
C PRO A 286 -10.22 -8.75 -5.44
N TRP A 287 -9.08 -8.99 -4.78
CA TRP A 287 -8.85 -10.19 -3.98
C TRP A 287 -8.95 -9.93 -2.46
N VAL A 288 -9.67 -10.82 -1.76
CA VAL A 288 -9.58 -10.97 -0.30
C VAL A 288 -8.37 -11.84 0.04
N VAL A 289 -8.34 -13.04 -0.56
CA VAL A 289 -7.16 -13.90 -0.58
C VAL A 289 -6.64 -13.87 -2.02
N TYR A 290 -5.41 -13.37 -2.18
CA TYR A 290 -4.80 -13.15 -3.49
C TYR A 290 -4.92 -14.40 -4.38
N GLU A 291 -5.45 -14.22 -5.60
CA GLU A 291 -5.69 -15.24 -6.64
C GLU A 291 -6.60 -16.43 -6.25
N LEU A 292 -7.10 -16.48 -5.02
CA LEU A 292 -7.95 -17.57 -4.52
C LEU A 292 -9.39 -17.14 -4.24
N MET A 293 -9.58 -16.03 -3.51
CA MET A 293 -10.91 -15.59 -3.08
C MET A 293 -11.15 -14.14 -3.48
N PRO A 294 -12.00 -13.90 -4.49
CA PRO A 294 -12.46 -12.57 -4.87
C PRO A 294 -13.34 -11.88 -3.83
N THR A 295 -13.31 -10.55 -3.79
CA THR A 295 -14.18 -9.72 -2.94
C THR A 295 -15.65 -9.91 -3.25
N LEU A 296 -16.02 -10.07 -4.53
CA LEU A 296 -17.41 -10.30 -4.96
C LEU A 296 -18.03 -11.58 -4.36
N THR A 297 -17.22 -12.56 -3.94
CA THR A 297 -17.69 -13.79 -3.30
C THR A 297 -17.59 -13.79 -1.79
N ALA A 298 -16.88 -12.82 -1.21
CA ALA A 298 -16.67 -12.74 0.24
C ALA A 298 -17.78 -11.95 0.98
N VAL A 299 -18.69 -11.31 0.24
CA VAL A 299 -19.75 -10.49 0.85
C VAL A 299 -20.84 -11.36 1.46
N THR A 300 -21.07 -11.19 2.76
CA THR A 300 -22.20 -11.82 3.48
C THR A 300 -23.52 -11.28 2.95
N ARG A 301 -24.52 -12.16 2.81
CA ARG A 301 -25.88 -11.80 2.39
C ARG A 301 -26.63 -11.10 3.53
N LEU A 302 -26.33 -9.82 3.78
CA LEU A 302 -26.99 -8.98 4.77
C LEU A 302 -27.88 -7.93 4.10
N ASN A 303 -28.88 -7.44 4.83
CA ASN A 303 -29.69 -6.31 4.38
C ASN A 303 -28.81 -5.04 4.31
N PRO A 304 -28.75 -4.33 3.17
CA PRO A 304 -28.00 -3.08 3.04
C PRO A 304 -28.31 -2.05 4.12
N GLY A 305 -29.56 -1.99 4.59
CA GLY A 305 -29.98 -1.06 5.65
C GLY A 305 -29.29 -1.31 7.00
N THR A 306 -29.07 -2.58 7.36
CA THR A 306 -28.35 -2.93 8.60
C THR A 306 -26.88 -2.50 8.52
N VAL A 307 -26.24 -2.70 7.36
CA VAL A 307 -24.84 -2.32 7.13
C VAL A 307 -24.68 -0.79 7.17
N GLN A 308 -25.61 -0.05 6.56
CA GLN A 308 -25.60 1.41 6.61
C GLN A 308 -25.82 1.94 8.03
N LEU A 309 -26.75 1.35 8.78
CA LEU A 309 -27.02 1.75 10.16
C LEU A 309 -25.78 1.56 11.06
N THR A 310 -25.15 0.38 11.02
CA THR A 310 -23.95 0.13 11.82
C THR A 310 -22.79 1.02 11.40
N PHE A 311 -22.62 1.26 10.09
CA PHE A 311 -21.64 2.22 9.58
C PHE A 311 -21.82 3.61 10.20
N TRP A 312 -23.03 4.17 10.18
CA TRP A 312 -23.28 5.50 10.74
C TRP A 312 -23.11 5.56 12.26
N ILE A 313 -23.52 4.51 12.98
CA ILE A 313 -23.28 4.40 14.43
C ILE A 313 -21.78 4.45 14.73
N PHE A 314 -20.97 3.63 14.04
CA PHE A 314 -19.51 3.63 14.24
C PHE A 314 -18.87 4.94 13.79
N LEU A 315 -19.31 5.52 12.68
CA LEU A 315 -18.78 6.79 12.19
C LEU A 315 -19.00 7.91 13.21
N VAL A 316 -20.22 8.06 13.72
CA VAL A 316 -20.54 9.07 14.73
C VAL A 316 -19.75 8.83 16.01
N THR A 317 -19.73 7.58 16.49
CA THR A 317 -19.03 7.22 17.74
C THR A 317 -17.53 7.48 17.64
N PHE A 318 -16.87 7.00 16.58
CA PHE A 318 -15.43 7.20 16.40
C PHE A 318 -15.08 8.65 16.11
N THR A 319 -15.93 9.41 15.42
CA THR A 319 -15.72 10.85 15.23
C THR A 319 -15.79 11.59 16.57
N ALA A 320 -16.75 11.27 17.43
CA ALA A 320 -16.86 11.88 18.76
C ALA A 320 -15.64 11.56 19.63
N LEU A 321 -15.19 10.30 19.65
CA LEU A 321 -13.99 9.89 20.37
C LEU A 321 -12.73 10.57 19.84
N PHE A 322 -12.60 10.70 18.52
CA PHE A 322 -11.47 11.39 17.89
C PHE A 322 -11.42 12.87 18.26
N ILE A 323 -12.56 13.58 18.22
CA ILE A 323 -12.63 14.99 18.64
C ILE A 323 -12.25 15.14 20.12
N ALA A 324 -12.75 14.25 20.97
CA ALA A 324 -12.42 14.27 22.40
C ALA A 324 -10.91 14.02 22.64
N GLU A 325 -10.33 13.04 21.96
CA GLU A 325 -8.91 12.67 22.08
C GLU A 325 -7.99 13.81 21.62
N ILE A 326 -8.24 14.39 20.45
CA ILE A 326 -7.48 15.55 19.96
C ILE A 326 -7.65 16.75 20.90
N GLY A 327 -8.86 16.99 21.41
CA GLY A 327 -9.12 18.05 22.39
C GLY A 327 -8.31 17.89 23.66
N ILE A 328 -8.27 16.68 24.23
CA ILE A 328 -7.47 16.34 25.40
C ILE A 328 -5.98 16.48 25.08
N MET A 329 -5.51 15.92 23.97
CA MET A 329 -4.10 15.96 23.57
C MET A 329 -3.59 17.40 23.43
N VAL A 330 -4.33 18.25 22.69
CA VAL A 330 -3.98 19.66 22.52
C VAL A 330 -4.01 20.41 23.86
N SER A 331 -4.98 20.11 24.73
CA SER A 331 -5.05 20.69 26.08
C SER A 331 -3.82 20.33 26.92
N GLN A 332 -3.40 19.06 26.91
CA GLN A 332 -2.22 18.60 27.65
C GLN A 332 -0.92 19.17 27.08
N ILE A 333 -0.77 19.23 25.74
CA ILE A 333 0.36 19.89 25.09
C ILE A 333 0.44 21.37 25.50
N LYS A 334 -0.71 22.06 25.57
CA LYS A 334 -0.78 23.46 26.00
C LYS A 334 -0.41 23.66 27.47
N LYS A 335 -0.69 22.72 28.37
CA LYS A 335 -0.20 22.77 29.76
C LYS A 335 1.31 22.53 29.83
N GLY A 336 1.81 21.58 29.04
CA GLY A 336 3.23 21.23 29.03
C GLY A 336 3.67 20.52 30.32
N PRO A 337 4.97 20.20 30.45
CA PRO A 337 5.49 19.36 31.53
C PRO A 337 5.40 19.98 32.93
N GLY A 338 5.31 21.31 33.03
CA GLY A 338 5.16 22.02 34.31
C GLY A 338 3.74 22.03 34.87
N GLY A 339 2.74 21.50 34.15
CA GLY A 339 1.36 21.36 34.63
C GLY A 339 0.58 22.67 34.86
N LYS A 340 1.10 23.82 34.42
CA LYS A 340 0.47 25.14 34.57
C LYS A 340 -0.32 25.57 33.34
#